data_AF-A0A0C9YVQ8-F1
#
_entry.id   AF-A0A0C9YVQ8-F1
#
_cell.length_a   1.000
_cell.length_b   1.000
_cell.length_c   1.000
_cell.angle_alpha   90.00
_cell.angle_beta   90.00
_cell.angle_gamma   90.00
#
_symmetry.space_group_name_H-M   'P 1'
#
loop_
_entity.id
_entity.type
_entity.pdbx_description
1 polymer ?
#
loop_
_entity_poly.entity_id
_entity_poly.type
_entity_poly.pdbx_seq_one_letter_code
_entity_poly.pdbx_strand_id
1 'polypeptide(L)'
;MHLVRARAIEPNRVFHKRVVAGWTIFDNLYVLNGTVYVVTDEPETVPSRETMTSTAVRVANGAEAVKARLPTDREMRIVSTEEAGELFGPTIEIIDGITWLVNDPPQFITHYYHWSAELFFGFWRTYSSLDPTIPTTGRTPLPSLRRIWFAHTDSDHWRDYAHMNEWVLRSTFPSLTSEYLNDWNERAKLGRPFILDRVIFSDRAAAMHGQGFLSTDRFAAEAFELPGSPQWWSTIRNNVIKFAGLDEDVYAGITDSPVITYISRQEWGRRMLRNEDHEQLVKELYALRDDHGYEVNVVSMDKLSRVEQIRLAARTTIMMGVHGNGLTSLIWMKPTARSTVIEFFYPGGFAHDYEYTARSLGMMYNGVWDNKTFTSAELPPVAYPEGFQGNSIPVNGSTIAKLCRERLSIKTD
;
A
#
# COMPACT_ATOMS: atom_id res chain seq x y z
N MET A 1 30.81 22.38 9.99
CA MET A 1 30.08 23.66 9.91
C MET A 1 29.95 24.04 8.43
N HIS A 2 28.89 23.56 7.76
CA HIS A 2 28.58 24.00 6.40
C HIS A 2 27.81 25.32 6.49
N LEU A 3 28.34 26.35 5.85
CA LEU A 3 27.66 27.63 5.66
C LEU A 3 26.32 27.35 4.96
N VAL A 4 25.21 27.65 5.62
CA VAL A 4 23.88 27.68 5.02
C VAL A 4 23.94 28.74 3.92
N ARG A 5 24.05 28.32 2.66
CA ARG A 5 23.90 29.24 1.52
C ARG A 5 22.43 29.65 1.47
N ALA A 6 22.16 30.95 1.51
CA ALA A 6 20.84 31.47 1.16
C ALA A 6 20.53 31.02 -0.27
N ARG A 7 19.57 30.10 -0.43
CA ARG A 7 19.00 29.76 -1.74
C ARG A 7 17.93 30.79 -2.05
N ALA A 8 17.95 31.33 -3.26
CA ALA A 8 16.83 32.17 -3.72
C ALA A 8 15.54 31.35 -3.67
N ILE A 9 14.40 32.00 -3.39
CA ILE A 9 13.11 31.33 -3.46
C ILE A 9 12.89 30.90 -4.91
N GLU A 10 12.75 29.60 -5.09
CA GLU A 10 12.48 28.97 -6.37
C GLU A 10 11.04 28.47 -6.39
N PRO A 11 10.33 28.59 -7.53
CA PRO A 11 9.03 27.94 -7.70
C PRO A 11 9.09 26.45 -7.43
N ASN A 12 8.00 25.91 -6.90
CA ASN A 12 7.77 24.48 -6.81
C ASN A 12 7.72 23.87 -8.20
N ARG A 13 8.35 22.70 -8.35
CA ARG A 13 8.08 21.83 -9.50
C ARG A 13 7.19 20.71 -9.05
N VAL A 14 5.95 20.71 -9.53
CA VAL A 14 5.05 19.57 -9.38
C VAL A 14 5.35 18.59 -10.50
N PHE A 15 5.73 17.36 -10.15
CA PHE A 15 5.98 16.33 -11.15
C PHE A 15 4.66 15.73 -11.61
N HIS A 16 4.57 15.53 -12.94
CA HIS A 16 3.39 15.11 -13.70
C HIS A 16 2.30 16.19 -13.78
N LYS A 17 2.01 16.66 -15.01
CA LYS A 17 0.92 17.62 -15.27
C LYS A 17 -0.48 17.08 -14.91
N ARG A 18 -0.60 15.75 -14.84
CA ARG A 18 -1.82 15.05 -14.45
C ARG A 18 -1.66 14.64 -13.00
N VAL A 19 -2.27 15.41 -12.10
CA VAL A 19 -2.20 15.10 -10.67
C VAL A 19 -3.15 13.99 -10.32
N VAL A 20 -2.67 13.16 -9.42
CA VAL A 20 -3.32 11.98 -8.89
C VAL A 20 -3.73 12.31 -7.46
N ALA A 21 -5.01 12.13 -7.16
CA ALA A 21 -5.57 12.62 -5.90
C ALA A 21 -4.88 11.93 -4.71
N GLY A 22 -4.47 12.73 -3.72
CA GLY A 22 -3.78 12.27 -2.51
C GLY A 22 -2.36 11.76 -2.72
N TRP A 23 -1.80 11.85 -3.94
CA TRP A 23 -0.42 11.46 -4.25
C TRP A 23 0.25 12.52 -5.10
N THR A 24 1.10 13.35 -4.50
CA THR A 24 1.77 14.43 -5.21
C THR A 24 3.28 14.40 -4.98
N ILE A 25 4.06 14.62 -6.04
CA ILE A 25 5.51 14.76 -5.94
C ILE A 25 5.86 16.24 -6.17
N PHE A 26 6.44 16.87 -5.15
CA PHE A 26 6.94 18.23 -5.21
C PHE A 26 8.47 18.21 -5.18
N ASP A 27 9.11 19.02 -6.02
CA ASP A 27 10.42 19.59 -5.65
C ASP A 27 10.20 20.95 -4.98
N ASN A 28 11.11 21.28 -4.07
CA ASN A 28 11.18 22.57 -3.38
C ASN A 28 9.95 22.89 -2.50
N LEU A 29 9.36 21.93 -1.79
CA LEU A 29 8.15 22.17 -0.97
C LEU A 29 8.48 22.98 0.28
N TYR A 30 7.85 24.14 0.45
CA TYR A 30 8.10 25.04 1.58
C TYR A 30 7.15 24.73 2.74
N VAL A 31 7.64 24.88 3.96
CA VAL A 31 6.84 24.70 5.18
C VAL A 31 7.17 25.82 6.16
N LEU A 32 6.12 26.43 6.73
CA LEU A 32 6.22 27.42 7.79
C LEU A 32 5.04 27.26 8.75
N ASN A 33 5.30 27.27 10.05
CA ASN A 33 4.27 27.17 11.11
C ASN A 33 3.33 25.95 10.99
N GLY A 34 3.81 24.85 10.40
CA GLY A 34 3.01 23.64 10.15
C GLY A 34 2.09 23.73 8.93
N THR A 35 2.14 24.83 8.17
CA THR A 35 1.45 24.99 6.89
C THR A 35 2.41 24.68 5.75
N VAL A 36 1.93 23.95 4.74
CA VAL A 36 2.66 23.67 3.51
C VAL A 36 2.39 24.76 2.48
N TYR A 37 3.41 25.21 1.77
CA TYR A 37 3.31 26.28 0.77
C TYR A 37 3.77 25.77 -0.59
N VAL A 38 2.90 25.91 -1.58
CA VAL A 38 3.22 25.74 -3.00
C VAL A 38 3.47 27.13 -3.59
N VAL A 39 4.72 27.42 -3.89
CA VAL A 39 5.19 28.67 -4.48
C VAL A 39 5.18 28.55 -6.00
N THR A 40 4.37 29.38 -6.67
CA THR A 40 4.30 29.45 -8.13
C THR A 40 3.70 30.77 -8.58
N ASP A 41 4.17 31.29 -9.71
CA ASP A 41 3.57 32.46 -10.37
C ASP A 41 2.47 32.05 -11.38
N GLU A 42 2.21 30.75 -11.52
CA GLU A 42 1.17 30.14 -12.38
C GLU A 42 0.23 29.27 -11.52
N PRO A 43 -0.55 29.84 -10.58
CA PRO A 43 -1.36 29.08 -9.63
C PRO A 43 -2.43 28.20 -10.29
N GLU A 44 -2.88 28.55 -11.50
CA GLU A 44 -3.83 27.76 -12.29
C GLU A 44 -3.27 26.41 -12.77
N THR A 45 -1.95 26.23 -12.73
CA THR A 45 -1.29 24.95 -13.04
C THR A 45 -1.26 24.01 -11.84
N VAL A 46 -1.56 24.53 -10.65
CA VAL A 46 -1.59 23.75 -9.41
C VAL A 46 -2.99 23.12 -9.27
N PRO A 47 -3.08 21.82 -8.94
CA PRO A 47 -4.34 21.16 -8.65
C PRO A 47 -5.12 21.83 -7.52
N SER A 48 -6.41 21.52 -7.43
CA SER A 48 -7.20 21.95 -6.28
C SER A 48 -6.62 21.34 -4.99
N ARG A 49 -6.55 22.14 -3.93
CA ARG A 49 -5.96 21.73 -2.63
C ARG A 49 -6.60 20.48 -2.06
N GLU A 50 -7.91 20.33 -2.21
CA GLU A 50 -8.68 19.15 -1.76
C GLU A 50 -8.24 17.83 -2.42
N THR A 51 -7.56 17.90 -3.57
CA THR A 51 -6.97 16.72 -4.23
C THR A 51 -5.52 16.46 -3.80
N MET A 52 -4.88 17.36 -3.06
CA MET A 52 -3.48 17.19 -2.61
C MET A 52 -3.36 16.96 -1.10
N THR A 53 -4.23 17.57 -0.30
CA THR A 53 -4.16 17.50 1.17
C THR A 53 -5.54 17.64 1.81
N SER A 54 -5.61 17.37 3.11
CA SER A 54 -6.79 17.45 3.95
C SER A 54 -6.42 17.96 5.34
N THR A 55 -7.44 18.19 6.18
CA THR A 55 -7.25 18.56 7.60
C THR A 55 -6.76 17.41 8.49
N ALA A 56 -6.52 16.22 7.91
CA ALA A 56 -6.11 15.00 8.61
C ALA A 56 -7.03 14.54 9.75
N VAL A 57 -8.28 15.02 9.79
CA VAL A 57 -9.27 14.50 10.74
C VAL A 57 -9.62 13.05 10.41
N ARG A 58 -10.04 12.29 11.43
CA ARG A 58 -10.45 10.89 11.24
C ARG A 58 -11.55 10.80 10.19
N VAL A 59 -11.39 9.87 9.25
CA VAL A 59 -12.37 9.59 8.19
C VAL A 59 -13.59 8.94 8.81
N ALA A 60 -14.73 9.61 8.67
CA ALA A 60 -16.04 9.13 9.03
C ALA A 60 -17.03 9.41 7.88
N ASN A 61 -18.15 8.69 7.90
CA ASN A 61 -19.21 8.84 6.91
C ASN A 61 -20.11 10.04 7.23
N GLY A 62 -20.79 10.56 6.20
CA GLY A 62 -21.76 11.65 6.31
C GLY A 62 -21.23 13.00 5.83
N ALA A 63 -22.16 13.89 5.44
CA ALA A 63 -21.84 15.17 4.80
C ALA A 63 -20.95 16.08 5.67
N GLU A 64 -21.22 16.17 6.97
CA GLU A 64 -20.40 16.98 7.89
C GLU A 64 -18.97 16.44 8.02
N ALA A 65 -18.80 15.11 8.07
CA ALA A 65 -17.48 14.49 8.13
C ALA A 65 -16.71 14.62 6.80
N VAL A 66 -17.40 14.65 5.66
CA VAL A 66 -16.79 14.99 4.36
C VAL A 66 -16.30 16.43 4.37
N LYS A 67 -17.16 17.38 4.79
CA LYS A 67 -16.82 18.80 4.83
C LYS A 67 -15.67 19.10 5.78
N ALA A 68 -15.62 18.45 6.94
CA ALA A 68 -14.57 18.64 7.94
C ALA A 68 -13.16 18.27 7.45
N ARG A 69 -13.06 17.49 6.37
CA ARG A 69 -11.78 17.06 5.77
C ARG A 69 -11.22 18.06 4.76
N LEU A 70 -12.03 18.99 4.27
CA LEU A 70 -11.62 19.95 3.25
C LEU A 70 -10.51 20.86 3.80
N PRO A 71 -9.37 20.97 3.10
CA PRO A 71 -8.25 21.75 3.58
C PRO A 71 -8.54 23.26 3.52
N THR A 72 -7.85 24.00 4.38
CA THR A 72 -7.87 25.46 4.41
C THR A 72 -6.45 26.01 4.24
N ASP A 73 -6.29 27.33 4.36
CA ASP A 73 -4.98 27.99 4.41
C ASP A 73 -4.13 27.53 5.61
N ARG A 74 -4.72 26.83 6.59
CA ARG A 74 -3.98 26.22 7.70
C ARG A 74 -3.14 25.04 7.23
N GLU A 75 -3.67 24.21 6.33
CA GLU A 75 -2.97 23.03 5.81
C GLU A 75 -2.07 23.39 4.63
N MET A 76 -2.61 24.13 3.65
CA MET A 76 -1.88 24.46 2.43
C MET A 76 -2.27 25.80 1.84
N ARG A 77 -1.25 26.58 1.45
CA ARG A 77 -1.37 27.83 0.70
C ARG A 77 -0.65 27.73 -0.63
N ILE A 78 -1.22 28.37 -1.66
CA ILE A 78 -0.58 28.56 -2.96
C ILE A 78 -0.26 30.05 -3.04
N VAL A 79 1.01 30.40 -3.20
CA VAL A 79 1.50 31.79 -3.10
C VAL A 79 2.44 32.10 -4.27
N SER A 80 2.54 33.38 -4.65
CA SER A 80 3.52 33.81 -5.66
C SER A 80 4.95 33.78 -5.11
N THR A 81 5.94 33.86 -5.98
CA THR A 81 7.35 34.00 -5.56
C THR A 81 7.59 35.29 -4.76
N GLU A 82 6.89 36.37 -5.10
CA GLU A 82 6.92 37.64 -4.37
C GLU A 82 6.34 37.50 -2.95
N GLU A 83 5.13 36.94 -2.81
CA GLU A 83 4.49 36.71 -1.51
C GLU A 83 5.34 35.75 -0.64
N ALA A 84 5.91 34.72 -1.25
CA ALA A 84 6.85 33.82 -0.56
C ALA A 84 8.08 34.57 -0.03
N GLY A 85 8.60 35.55 -0.78
CA GLY A 85 9.69 36.42 -0.36
C GLY A 85 9.37 37.22 0.91
N GLU A 86 8.16 37.77 0.96
CA GLU A 86 7.67 38.50 2.14
C GLU A 86 7.44 37.57 3.34
N LEU A 87 6.88 36.38 3.10
CA LEU A 87 6.55 35.41 4.14
C LEU A 87 7.79 34.75 4.78
N PHE A 88 8.75 34.32 3.96
CA PHE A 88 9.88 33.52 4.42
C PHE A 88 11.10 34.36 4.78
N GLY A 89 11.20 35.57 4.23
CA GLY A 89 12.36 36.42 4.39
C GLY A 89 13.63 35.83 3.76
N PRO A 90 14.82 36.30 4.15
CA PRO A 90 16.07 36.02 3.42
C PRO A 90 16.71 34.66 3.75
N THR A 91 16.23 33.95 4.77
CA THR A 91 16.86 32.72 5.27
C THR A 91 15.86 31.59 5.38
N ILE A 92 16.08 30.54 4.59
CA ILE A 92 15.27 29.31 4.59
C ILE A 92 16.21 28.13 4.85
N GLU A 93 15.85 27.28 5.80
CA GLU A 93 16.61 26.06 6.06
C GLU A 93 16.34 25.00 5.00
N ILE A 94 17.39 24.35 4.49
CA ILE A 94 17.26 23.32 3.45
C ILE A 94 17.33 21.95 4.09
N ILE A 95 16.33 21.13 3.80
CA ILE A 95 16.28 19.72 4.17
C ILE A 95 16.44 18.91 2.86
N ASP A 96 17.65 18.39 2.66
CA ASP A 96 18.08 17.77 1.40
C ASP A 96 17.58 16.33 1.22
N GLY A 97 17.41 15.91 -0.04
CA GLY A 97 17.03 14.54 -0.39
C GLY A 97 15.55 14.22 -0.20
N ILE A 98 15.22 12.94 -0.35
CA ILE A 98 13.83 12.49 -0.52
C ILE A 98 13.12 12.36 0.83
N THR A 99 12.00 13.09 0.97
CA THR A 99 11.11 13.04 2.13
C THR A 99 9.76 12.46 1.71
N TRP A 100 9.29 11.44 2.42
CA TRP A 100 7.90 11.01 2.31
C TRP A 100 7.11 11.67 3.43
N LEU A 101 6.25 12.62 3.08
CA LEU A 101 5.36 13.31 4.01
C LEU A 101 3.99 12.62 4.02
N VAL A 102 3.67 12.01 5.16
CA VAL A 102 2.40 11.31 5.42
C VAL A 102 1.51 12.22 6.26
N ASN A 103 0.40 12.69 5.66
CA ASN A 103 -0.59 13.52 6.35
C ASN A 103 -1.71 12.71 7.02
N ASP A 104 -1.76 11.40 6.79
CA ASP A 104 -2.76 10.52 7.37
C ASP A 104 -2.74 10.52 8.92
N PRO A 105 -3.93 10.54 9.56
CA PRO A 105 -4.06 10.23 10.99
C PRO A 105 -3.84 8.73 11.26
N PRO A 106 -3.62 8.32 12.53
CA PRO A 106 -3.30 6.93 12.89
C PRO A 106 -4.42 5.91 12.61
N GLN A 107 -5.63 6.37 12.26
CA GLN A 107 -6.85 5.56 12.13
C GLN A 107 -6.65 4.27 11.32
N PHE A 108 -5.89 4.32 10.22
CA PHE A 108 -5.65 3.16 9.36
C PHE A 108 -4.21 2.65 9.43
N ILE A 109 -3.23 3.54 9.62
CA ILE A 109 -1.79 3.23 9.59
C ILE A 109 -1.40 2.13 10.58
N THR A 110 -2.07 2.06 11.73
CA THR A 110 -1.89 1.02 12.78
C THR A 110 -2.15 -0.42 12.32
N HIS A 111 -2.56 -0.67 11.09
CA HIS A 111 -2.85 -2.00 10.57
C HIS A 111 -1.94 -2.36 9.39
N TYR A 112 -1.33 -3.55 9.46
CA TYR A 112 -0.42 -4.06 8.42
C TYR A 112 -0.97 -3.98 7.00
N TYR A 113 -2.25 -4.30 6.78
CA TYR A 113 -2.90 -4.16 5.47
C TYR A 113 -2.87 -2.71 4.97
N HIS A 114 -3.44 -1.78 5.74
CA HIS A 114 -3.55 -0.37 5.35
C HIS A 114 -2.18 0.32 5.26
N TRP A 115 -1.18 -0.16 6.00
CA TRP A 115 0.20 0.26 5.85
C TRP A 115 0.83 -0.32 4.58
N SER A 116 1.03 -1.63 4.49
CA SER A 116 1.86 -2.25 3.46
C SER A 116 1.16 -2.41 2.11
N ALA A 117 -0.14 -2.67 2.08
CA ALA A 117 -0.91 -2.90 0.85
C ALA A 117 -1.69 -1.66 0.36
N GLU A 118 -1.72 -0.57 1.14
CA GLU A 118 -2.29 0.71 0.69
C GLU A 118 -1.30 1.86 0.74
N LEU A 119 -0.87 2.31 1.93
CA LEU A 119 -0.07 3.53 2.07
C LEU A 119 1.35 3.37 1.51
N PHE A 120 2.08 2.33 1.91
CA PHE A 120 3.42 2.03 1.39
C PHE A 120 3.38 1.58 -0.08
N PHE A 121 2.34 0.84 -0.45
CA PHE A 121 2.08 0.38 -1.81
C PHE A 121 1.90 1.56 -2.77
N GLY A 122 1.00 2.50 -2.42
CA GLY A 122 0.75 3.72 -3.18
C GLY A 122 1.94 4.68 -3.17
N PHE A 123 2.67 4.80 -2.05
CA PHE A 123 3.90 5.59 -1.97
C PHE A 123 4.91 5.10 -3.01
N TRP A 124 5.23 3.81 -2.99
CA TRP A 124 6.24 3.29 -3.90
C TRP A 124 5.75 3.33 -5.34
N ARG A 125 4.47 3.06 -5.59
CA ARG A 125 3.89 3.20 -6.93
C ARG A 125 3.99 4.63 -7.46
N THR A 126 3.81 5.61 -6.58
CA THR A 126 3.96 7.04 -6.90
C THR A 126 5.42 7.39 -7.17
N TYR A 127 6.33 7.02 -6.28
CA TYR A 127 7.74 7.40 -6.43
C TYR A 127 8.43 6.69 -7.61
N SER A 128 8.15 5.40 -7.80
CA SER A 128 8.65 4.62 -8.94
C SER A 128 8.13 5.10 -10.29
N SER A 129 7.09 5.94 -10.34
CA SER A 129 6.66 6.58 -11.60
C SER A 129 7.74 7.45 -12.25
N LEU A 130 8.74 7.89 -11.47
CA LEU A 130 9.89 8.64 -11.96
C LEU A 130 10.94 7.74 -12.65
N ASP A 131 10.82 6.42 -12.52
CA ASP A 131 11.61 5.43 -13.26
C ASP A 131 10.66 4.38 -13.90
N PRO A 132 10.13 4.65 -15.10
CA PRO A 132 9.22 3.72 -15.77
C PRO A 132 9.93 2.47 -16.32
N THR A 133 11.25 2.32 -16.10
CA THR A 133 12.08 1.28 -16.71
C THR A 133 12.63 0.25 -15.72
N ILE A 134 12.14 0.23 -14.48
CA ILE A 134 12.55 -0.74 -13.45
C ILE A 134 12.50 -2.17 -14.03
N PRO A 135 13.62 -2.91 -14.07
CA PRO A 135 13.69 -4.29 -14.53
C PRO A 135 13.17 -5.26 -13.46
N THR A 136 13.08 -6.54 -13.81
CA THR A 136 12.69 -7.63 -12.86
C THR A 136 13.62 -7.76 -11.65
N THR A 137 14.88 -7.31 -11.77
CA THR A 137 15.81 -7.26 -10.63
C THR A 137 15.43 -6.21 -9.58
N GLY A 138 14.51 -5.29 -9.91
CA GLY A 138 14.10 -4.21 -9.02
C GLY A 138 15.16 -3.11 -8.85
N ARG A 139 16.26 -3.13 -9.60
CA ARG A 139 17.27 -2.07 -9.55
C ARG A 139 16.75 -0.80 -10.19
N THR A 140 16.92 0.33 -9.51
CA THR A 140 16.46 1.64 -9.98
C THR A 140 17.53 2.69 -9.70
N PRO A 141 17.71 3.72 -10.55
CA PRO A 141 18.58 4.86 -10.26
C PRO A 141 17.93 5.86 -9.30
N LEU A 142 16.65 5.66 -8.92
CA LEU A 142 15.98 6.53 -7.96
C LEU A 142 16.73 6.53 -6.61
N PRO A 143 17.01 7.71 -6.05
CA PRO A 143 17.62 7.80 -4.73
C PRO A 143 16.79 7.09 -3.65
N SER A 144 17.46 6.44 -2.70
CA SER A 144 16.78 5.87 -1.53
C SER A 144 16.06 6.95 -0.72
N LEU A 145 14.90 6.59 -0.16
CA LEU A 145 14.18 7.45 0.78
C LEU A 145 15.10 7.80 1.95
N ARG A 146 15.27 9.10 2.23
CA ARG A 146 16.09 9.57 3.35
C ARG A 146 15.30 9.58 4.64
N ARG A 147 14.03 9.98 4.54
CA ARG A 147 13.16 10.16 5.71
C ARG A 147 11.69 9.98 5.40
N ILE A 148 10.95 9.58 6.43
CA ILE A 148 9.49 9.61 6.47
C ILE A 148 9.04 10.53 7.60
N TRP A 149 8.08 11.40 7.31
CA TRP A 149 7.52 12.35 8.25
C TRP A 149 6.03 12.07 8.41
N PHE A 150 5.61 11.74 9.63
CA PHE A 150 4.22 11.57 9.97
C PHE A 150 3.70 12.86 10.62
N ALA A 151 2.97 13.68 9.87
CA ALA A 151 2.50 14.97 10.37
C ALA A 151 1.44 14.81 11.48
N HIS A 152 0.67 13.72 11.45
CA HIS A 152 -0.50 13.51 12.32
C HIS A 152 -0.50 12.17 13.06
N THR A 153 0.60 11.42 13.00
CA THR A 153 0.74 10.12 13.66
C THR A 153 1.98 10.09 14.54
N ASP A 154 1.84 9.59 15.77
CA ASP A 154 2.96 9.45 16.70
C ASP A 154 3.76 8.17 16.47
N SER A 155 4.85 8.01 17.22
CA SER A 155 5.73 6.86 17.10
C SER A 155 5.05 5.53 17.42
N ASP A 156 4.01 5.52 18.25
CA ASP A 156 3.41 4.29 18.76
C ASP A 156 2.26 3.82 17.87
N HIS A 157 1.51 4.76 17.29
CA HIS A 157 0.33 4.49 16.48
C HIS A 157 0.59 4.37 14.97
N TRP A 158 1.84 4.26 14.52
CA TRP A 158 2.11 3.76 13.16
C TRP A 158 2.52 2.28 13.14
N ARG A 159 2.85 1.69 14.29
CA ARG A 159 3.22 0.27 14.40
C ARG A 159 1.95 -0.57 14.48
N ASP A 160 1.93 -1.67 13.74
CA ASP A 160 0.85 -2.64 13.85
C ASP A 160 1.15 -3.65 14.97
N TYR A 161 0.12 -4.35 15.42
CA TYR A 161 0.23 -5.31 16.53
C TYR A 161 1.20 -6.47 16.24
N ALA A 162 1.46 -6.80 14.97
CA ALA A 162 2.39 -7.85 14.57
C ALA A 162 3.80 -7.31 14.28
N HIS A 163 4.04 -6.01 14.49
CA HIS A 163 5.33 -5.35 14.25
C HIS A 163 5.87 -5.59 12.83
N MET A 164 4.96 -5.60 11.85
CA MET A 164 5.26 -5.78 10.44
C MET A 164 5.52 -4.47 9.71
N ASN A 165 4.88 -3.38 10.14
CA ASN A 165 5.06 -2.07 9.54
C ASN A 165 6.51 -1.62 9.59
N GLU A 166 7.12 -1.70 10.78
CA GLU A 166 8.53 -1.38 10.97
C GLU A 166 9.46 -2.36 10.27
N TRP A 167 9.12 -3.65 10.23
CA TRP A 167 9.93 -4.65 9.54
C TRP A 167 10.00 -4.35 8.04
N VAL A 168 8.86 -4.10 7.40
CA VAL A 168 8.77 -3.78 5.97
C VAL A 168 9.50 -2.47 5.66
N LEU A 169 9.30 -1.43 6.47
CA LEU A 169 9.95 -0.14 6.23
C LEU A 169 11.47 -0.24 6.39
N ARG A 170 11.95 -0.86 7.47
CA ARG A 170 13.38 -0.94 7.81
C ARG A 170 14.16 -1.91 6.92
N SER A 171 13.52 -2.99 6.47
CA SER A 171 14.12 -3.89 5.47
C SER A 171 14.22 -3.25 4.09
N THR A 172 13.28 -2.37 3.74
CA THR A 172 13.32 -1.63 2.47
C THR A 172 14.34 -0.49 2.50
N PHE A 173 14.33 0.32 3.56
CA PHE A 173 15.16 1.52 3.69
C PHE A 173 15.93 1.50 5.03
N PRO A 174 17.06 0.78 5.13
CA PRO A 174 17.78 0.58 6.39
C PRO A 174 18.29 1.88 7.03
N SER A 175 18.67 2.87 6.22
CA SER A 175 19.24 4.15 6.67
C SER A 175 18.20 5.26 6.88
N LEU A 176 16.91 4.95 6.78
CA LEU A 176 15.82 5.93 6.85
C LEU A 176 15.67 6.53 8.26
N THR A 177 15.44 7.84 8.35
CA THR A 177 15.00 8.49 9.60
C THR A 177 13.48 8.65 9.62
N SER A 178 12.89 8.67 10.81
CA SER A 178 11.46 8.87 11.01
C SER A 178 11.23 10.05 11.93
N GLU A 179 10.33 10.96 11.53
CA GLU A 179 9.80 12.04 12.36
C GLU A 179 8.29 11.86 12.50
N TYR A 180 7.75 12.26 13.65
CA TYR A 180 6.38 12.02 14.06
C TYR A 180 5.66 13.31 14.43
N LEU A 181 4.39 13.21 14.83
CA LEU A 181 3.53 14.33 15.20
C LEU A 181 4.22 15.35 16.14
N ASN A 182 4.99 14.88 17.13
CA ASN A 182 5.68 15.78 18.06
C ASN A 182 6.79 16.58 17.35
N ASP A 183 7.61 15.94 16.52
CA ASP A 183 8.65 16.60 15.73
C ASP A 183 8.04 17.63 14.76
N TRP A 184 6.92 17.28 14.11
CA TRP A 184 6.18 18.21 13.23
C TRP A 184 5.70 19.44 14.00
N ASN A 185 5.11 19.24 15.18
CA ASN A 185 4.64 20.32 16.04
C ASN A 185 5.78 21.19 16.57
N GLU A 186 6.94 20.59 16.88
CA GLU A 186 8.14 21.33 17.30
C GLU A 186 8.66 22.20 16.17
N ARG A 187 8.80 21.66 14.95
CA ARG A 187 9.18 22.44 13.75
C ARG A 187 8.22 23.59 13.50
N ALA A 188 6.92 23.35 13.61
CA ALA A 188 5.91 24.40 13.47
C ALA A 188 6.10 25.53 14.51
N LYS A 189 6.45 25.20 15.76
CA LYS A 189 6.68 26.17 16.84
C LYS A 189 7.99 26.95 16.70
N LEU A 190 8.97 26.46 15.95
CA LEU A 190 10.22 27.19 15.70
C LEU A 190 10.00 28.51 14.95
N GLY A 191 8.89 28.64 14.20
CA GLY A 191 8.59 29.86 13.45
C GLY A 191 9.58 30.14 12.33
N ARG A 192 10.30 29.11 11.85
CA ARG A 192 11.31 29.21 10.80
C ARG A 192 10.85 28.50 9.54
N PRO A 193 10.94 29.15 8.36
CA PRO A 193 10.63 28.48 7.11
C PRO A 193 11.74 27.50 6.76
N PHE A 194 11.34 26.34 6.25
CA PHE A 194 12.26 25.38 5.66
C PHE A 194 11.72 24.86 4.33
N ILE A 195 12.63 24.37 3.50
CA ILE A 195 12.35 23.80 2.18
C ILE A 195 12.75 22.33 2.17
N LEU A 196 11.86 21.49 1.66
CA LEU A 196 12.08 20.09 1.39
C LEU A 196 12.45 19.92 -0.10
N ASP A 197 13.62 19.34 -0.36
CA ASP A 197 14.18 19.23 -1.72
C ASP A 197 13.29 18.43 -2.66
N ARG A 198 12.93 17.19 -2.31
CA ARG A 198 11.89 16.40 -2.97
C ARG A 198 10.96 15.76 -1.96
N VAL A 199 9.66 15.93 -2.16
CA VAL A 199 8.60 15.40 -1.29
C VAL A 199 7.69 14.49 -2.08
N ILE A 200 7.47 13.28 -1.57
CA ILE A 200 6.30 12.49 -1.92
C ILE A 200 5.28 12.79 -0.84
N PHE A 201 4.21 13.49 -1.19
CA PHE A 201 3.15 13.91 -0.28
C PHE A 201 1.97 12.95 -0.48
N SER A 202 1.65 12.19 0.57
CA SER A 202 0.50 11.30 0.61
C SER A 202 -0.59 11.77 1.58
N ASP A 203 -1.84 11.78 1.11
CA ASP A 203 -3.02 12.07 1.93
C ASP A 203 -4.22 11.20 1.49
N ARG A 204 -4.67 10.32 2.38
CA ARG A 204 -5.80 9.42 2.13
C ARG A 204 -7.12 10.12 1.93
N ALA A 205 -7.42 11.17 2.67
CA ALA A 205 -8.69 11.86 2.53
C ALA A 205 -8.74 12.62 1.20
N ALA A 206 -7.64 13.22 0.78
CA ALA A 206 -7.52 13.86 -0.53
C ALA A 206 -7.69 12.85 -1.68
N ALA A 207 -7.14 11.64 -1.55
CA ALA A 207 -7.33 10.57 -2.53
C ALA A 207 -8.80 10.15 -2.72
N MET A 208 -9.67 10.37 -1.72
CA MET A 208 -11.09 10.07 -1.84
C MET A 208 -11.83 10.95 -2.88
N HIS A 209 -11.17 12.00 -3.37
CA HIS A 209 -11.67 12.84 -4.46
C HIS A 209 -11.32 12.31 -5.85
N GLY A 210 -10.47 11.28 -5.95
CA GLY A 210 -10.02 10.72 -7.21
C GLY A 210 -10.90 9.57 -7.73
N GLN A 211 -10.87 9.37 -9.05
CA GLN A 211 -11.72 8.40 -9.73
C GLN A 211 -11.32 6.94 -9.43
N GLY A 212 -10.04 6.68 -9.17
CA GLY A 212 -9.54 5.37 -8.75
C GLY A 212 -10.10 4.98 -7.39
N PHE A 213 -10.13 5.89 -6.42
CA PHE A 213 -10.80 5.67 -5.14
C PHE A 213 -12.30 5.47 -5.33
N LEU A 214 -12.99 6.38 -6.03
CA LEU A 214 -14.44 6.30 -6.21
C LEU A 214 -14.91 5.01 -6.90
N SER A 215 -14.05 4.37 -7.69
CA SER A 215 -14.37 3.11 -8.38
C SER A 215 -13.96 1.84 -7.62
N THR A 216 -13.14 1.95 -6.57
CA THR A 216 -12.55 0.77 -5.90
C THR A 216 -12.58 0.82 -4.37
N ASP A 217 -12.88 1.98 -3.79
CA ASP A 217 -12.68 2.34 -2.39
C ASP A 217 -11.23 2.14 -1.91
N ARG A 218 -10.24 2.12 -2.82
CA ARG A 218 -8.82 1.91 -2.49
C ARG A 218 -8.03 3.20 -2.57
N PHE A 219 -7.39 3.56 -1.47
CA PHE A 219 -6.49 4.71 -1.40
C PHE A 219 -5.32 4.61 -2.40
N ALA A 220 -4.71 3.43 -2.51
CA ALA A 220 -3.59 3.23 -3.43
C ALA A 220 -3.99 3.28 -4.90
N ALA A 221 -5.30 3.23 -5.23
CA ALA A 221 -5.73 3.12 -6.62
C ALA A 221 -5.39 4.32 -7.47
N GLU A 222 -5.42 5.50 -6.85
CA GLU A 222 -5.01 6.75 -7.47
C GLU A 222 -3.59 6.65 -8.05
N ALA A 223 -2.63 6.14 -7.29
CA ALA A 223 -1.22 6.07 -7.71
C ALA A 223 -0.98 5.29 -9.02
N PHE A 224 -1.93 4.45 -9.45
CA PHE A 224 -1.82 3.65 -10.68
C PHE A 224 -2.14 4.43 -11.96
N GLU A 225 -2.70 5.64 -11.87
CA GLU A 225 -2.87 6.56 -13.01
C GLU A 225 -1.53 7.14 -13.51
N LEU A 226 -0.48 7.09 -12.67
CA LEU A 226 0.86 7.54 -13.04
C LEU A 226 1.53 6.56 -14.02
N PRO A 227 2.52 6.97 -14.82
CA PRO A 227 3.35 6.01 -15.55
C PRO A 227 4.11 5.08 -14.59
N GLY A 228 4.55 3.92 -15.04
CA GLY A 228 5.33 3.01 -14.20
C GLY A 228 5.72 1.73 -14.93
N SER A 229 6.80 1.10 -14.49
CA SER A 229 7.20 -0.23 -14.97
C SER A 229 6.19 -1.30 -14.52
N PRO A 230 5.90 -2.34 -15.32
CA PRO A 230 5.20 -3.53 -14.83
C PRO A 230 5.88 -4.19 -13.63
N GLN A 231 7.20 -3.97 -13.47
CA GLN A 231 8.02 -4.53 -12.39
C GLN A 231 8.23 -3.57 -11.22
N TRP A 232 7.44 -2.50 -11.14
CA TRP A 232 7.57 -1.45 -10.14
C TRP A 232 7.74 -1.99 -8.71
N TRP A 233 6.96 -3.00 -8.29
CA TRP A 233 7.04 -3.54 -6.93
C TRP A 233 8.28 -4.39 -6.63
N SER A 234 9.03 -4.81 -7.66
CA SER A 234 10.18 -5.71 -7.51
C SER A 234 11.26 -5.14 -6.60
N THR A 235 11.49 -3.83 -6.62
CA THR A 235 12.46 -3.16 -5.74
C THR A 235 12.14 -3.39 -4.26
N ILE A 236 10.88 -3.16 -3.88
CA ILE A 236 10.42 -3.31 -2.50
C ILE A 236 10.42 -4.79 -2.12
N ARG A 237 9.80 -5.63 -2.95
CA ARG A 237 9.70 -7.07 -2.72
C ARG A 237 11.08 -7.68 -2.51
N ASN A 238 12.04 -7.41 -3.39
CA ASN A 238 13.37 -8.00 -3.36
C ASN A 238 14.13 -7.62 -2.09
N ASN A 239 14.04 -6.36 -1.64
CA ASN A 239 14.67 -5.93 -0.39
C ASN A 239 14.07 -6.66 0.84
N VAL A 240 12.74 -6.76 0.90
CA VAL A 240 12.03 -7.39 2.04
C VAL A 240 12.31 -8.89 2.11
N ILE A 241 12.25 -9.62 0.99
CA ILE A 241 12.52 -11.07 0.99
C ILE A 241 14.00 -11.37 1.25
N LYS A 242 14.91 -10.51 0.76
CA LYS A 242 16.35 -10.63 1.01
C LYS A 242 16.68 -10.42 2.48
N PHE A 243 16.02 -9.45 3.12
CA PHE A 243 16.13 -9.26 4.56
C PHE A 243 15.58 -10.46 5.35
N ALA A 244 14.57 -11.15 4.84
CA ALA A 244 14.11 -12.43 5.38
C ALA A 244 15.07 -13.60 5.06
N GLY A 245 16.22 -13.37 4.44
CA GLY A 245 17.24 -14.37 4.13
C GLY A 245 16.87 -15.28 2.96
N LEU A 246 16.10 -14.78 1.99
CA LEU A 246 15.89 -15.44 0.70
C LEU A 246 16.70 -14.74 -0.38
N ASP A 247 17.26 -15.51 -1.31
CA ASP A 247 17.84 -14.92 -2.51
C ASP A 247 16.75 -14.31 -3.40
N GLU A 248 17.12 -13.28 -4.18
CA GLU A 248 16.22 -12.64 -5.16
C GLU A 248 15.73 -13.65 -6.22
N ASP A 249 16.54 -14.69 -6.43
CA ASP A 249 16.29 -15.89 -7.24
C ASP A 249 15.37 -16.91 -6.57
N VAL A 250 14.71 -16.61 -5.45
CA VAL A 250 13.59 -17.46 -4.99
C VAL A 250 12.42 -17.28 -5.96
N TYR A 251 12.47 -18.07 -7.02
CA TYR A 251 11.48 -18.17 -8.06
C TYR A 251 10.27 -18.94 -7.52
N ALA A 252 9.28 -18.24 -6.98
CA ALA A 252 7.93 -18.83 -6.94
C ALA A 252 7.56 -19.18 -8.40
N GLY A 253 7.38 -20.47 -8.67
CA GLY A 253 7.06 -20.98 -10.00
C GLY A 253 8.21 -21.55 -10.84
N ILE A 254 9.47 -21.60 -10.37
CA ILE A 254 10.56 -22.40 -10.99
C ILE A 254 11.10 -23.48 -10.03
N THR A 255 10.65 -23.54 -8.77
CA THR A 255 10.71 -24.81 -8.05
C THR A 255 9.85 -25.82 -8.80
N ASP A 256 10.36 -27.02 -9.07
CA ASP A 256 9.64 -28.07 -9.85
C ASP A 256 8.24 -28.36 -9.29
N SER A 257 8.01 -28.06 -8.00
CA SER A 257 6.71 -28.17 -7.33
C SER A 257 6.11 -26.78 -7.01
N PRO A 258 4.89 -26.48 -7.50
CA PRO A 258 4.10 -25.32 -7.08
C PRO A 258 3.75 -25.35 -5.58
N VAL A 259 3.64 -24.15 -4.99
CA VAL A 259 3.30 -23.98 -3.56
C VAL A 259 1.90 -23.40 -3.41
N ILE A 260 1.02 -24.14 -2.73
CA ILE A 260 -0.33 -23.71 -2.33
C ILE A 260 -0.31 -23.36 -0.85
N THR A 261 -0.74 -22.16 -0.50
CA THR A 261 -0.81 -21.68 0.88
C THR A 261 -2.24 -21.26 1.21
N TYR A 262 -2.88 -22.00 2.11
CA TYR A 262 -4.16 -21.65 2.71
C TYR A 262 -3.93 -21.01 4.08
N ILE A 263 -4.28 -19.73 4.17
CA ILE A 263 -4.26 -18.96 5.42
C ILE A 263 -5.56 -19.24 6.18
N SER A 264 -5.50 -20.22 7.08
CA SER A 264 -6.59 -20.61 7.96
C SER A 264 -6.84 -19.58 9.05
N ARG A 265 -8.12 -19.26 9.24
CA ARG A 265 -8.61 -18.40 10.33
C ARG A 265 -9.38 -19.17 11.39
N GLN A 266 -9.38 -20.51 11.36
CA GLN A 266 -10.23 -21.30 12.26
C GLN A 266 -9.93 -21.08 13.75
N GLU A 267 -8.76 -20.52 14.09
CA GLU A 267 -8.38 -20.21 15.46
C GLU A 267 -8.45 -18.70 15.81
N TRP A 268 -8.87 -17.86 14.85
CA TRP A 268 -8.84 -16.40 15.01
C TRP A 268 -10.09 -15.82 15.71
N GLY A 269 -11.20 -16.55 15.72
CA GLY A 269 -12.45 -16.16 16.40
C GLY A 269 -13.38 -15.20 15.63
N ARG A 270 -12.98 -14.73 14.44
CA ARG A 270 -13.84 -13.95 13.51
C ARG A 270 -13.52 -14.28 12.05
N ARG A 271 -14.51 -14.21 11.15
CA ARG A 271 -14.34 -14.50 9.71
C ARG A 271 -13.78 -15.91 9.49
N MET A 272 -14.52 -16.88 10.00
CA MET A 272 -14.18 -18.30 9.94
C MET A 272 -15.04 -19.01 8.91
N LEU A 273 -14.48 -20.08 8.34
CA LEU A 273 -15.27 -21.02 7.56
C LEU A 273 -16.13 -21.86 8.50
N ARG A 274 -17.20 -22.44 7.96
CA ARG A 274 -17.88 -23.57 8.62
C ARG A 274 -16.87 -24.70 8.83
N ASN A 275 -16.98 -25.40 9.96
CA ASN A 275 -15.98 -26.39 10.34
C ASN A 275 -15.91 -27.54 9.31
N GLU A 276 -17.05 -28.01 8.85
CA GLU A 276 -17.15 -29.11 7.89
C GLU A 276 -16.56 -28.70 6.53
N ASP A 277 -16.82 -27.47 6.09
CA ASP A 277 -16.30 -26.91 4.85
C ASP A 277 -14.77 -26.69 4.94
N HIS A 278 -14.27 -26.25 6.10
CA HIS A 278 -12.83 -26.17 6.37
C HIS A 278 -12.15 -27.53 6.29
N GLU A 279 -12.70 -28.54 6.98
CA GLU A 279 -12.16 -29.90 6.98
C GLU A 279 -12.16 -30.50 5.57
N GLN A 280 -13.24 -30.28 4.80
CA GLN A 280 -13.31 -30.68 3.40
C GLN A 280 -12.24 -29.97 2.57
N LEU A 281 -12.09 -28.66 2.69
CA LEU A 281 -11.06 -27.90 1.97
C LEU A 281 -9.66 -28.43 2.28
N VAL A 282 -9.32 -28.64 3.56
CA VAL A 282 -8.02 -29.18 3.96
C VAL A 282 -7.76 -30.55 3.35
N LYS A 283 -8.78 -31.43 3.38
CA LYS A 283 -8.69 -32.76 2.76
C LYS A 283 -8.41 -32.68 1.25
N GLU A 284 -9.15 -31.84 0.53
CA GLU A 284 -9.01 -31.67 -0.92
C GLU A 284 -7.67 -31.05 -1.31
N LEU A 285 -7.16 -30.09 -0.52
CA LEU A 285 -5.83 -29.54 -0.72
C LEU A 285 -4.74 -30.58 -0.50
N TYR A 286 -4.83 -31.42 0.54
CA TYR A 286 -3.87 -32.51 0.73
C TYR A 286 -3.97 -33.61 -0.32
N ALA A 287 -5.14 -33.86 -0.90
CA ALA A 287 -5.24 -34.73 -2.07
C ALA A 287 -4.41 -34.19 -3.25
N LEU A 288 -4.40 -32.86 -3.49
CA LEU A 288 -3.52 -32.27 -4.51
C LEU A 288 -2.03 -32.47 -4.21
N ARG A 289 -1.63 -32.45 -2.94
CA ARG A 289 -0.25 -32.79 -2.54
C ARG A 289 0.05 -34.25 -2.89
N ASP A 290 -0.84 -35.16 -2.52
CA ASP A 290 -0.61 -36.61 -2.65
C ASP A 290 -0.67 -37.07 -4.12
N ASP A 291 -1.57 -36.51 -4.93
CA ASP A 291 -1.80 -36.90 -6.32
C ASP A 291 -0.86 -36.19 -7.33
N HIS A 292 -0.41 -34.97 -7.01
CA HIS A 292 0.37 -34.14 -7.93
C HIS A 292 1.74 -33.70 -7.40
N GLY A 293 2.07 -34.01 -6.15
CA GLY A 293 3.36 -33.62 -5.54
C GLY A 293 3.49 -32.13 -5.25
N TYR A 294 2.39 -31.37 -5.20
CA TYR A 294 2.39 -29.95 -4.84
C TYR A 294 2.76 -29.75 -3.38
N GLU A 295 3.44 -28.64 -3.06
CA GLU A 295 3.62 -28.24 -1.67
C GLU A 295 2.33 -27.57 -1.17
N VAL A 296 1.77 -28.06 -0.05
CA VAL A 296 0.53 -27.53 0.53
C VAL A 296 0.77 -27.11 1.97
N ASN A 297 0.52 -25.83 2.25
CA ASN A 297 0.68 -25.22 3.57
C ASN A 297 -0.68 -24.73 4.08
N VAL A 298 -1.21 -25.35 5.14
CA VAL A 298 -2.38 -24.84 5.87
C VAL A 298 -1.87 -24.18 7.15
N VAL A 299 -1.93 -22.86 7.21
CA VAL A 299 -1.24 -22.08 8.25
C VAL A 299 -2.13 -21.00 8.87
N SER A 300 -1.87 -20.68 10.13
CA SER A 300 -2.33 -19.44 10.76
C SER A 300 -1.14 -18.49 10.83
N MET A 301 -1.19 -17.39 10.07
CA MET A 301 -0.03 -16.49 9.89
C MET A 301 0.44 -15.88 11.22
N ASP A 302 -0.45 -15.64 12.16
CA ASP A 302 -0.16 -15.12 13.50
C ASP A 302 0.68 -16.07 14.36
N LYS A 303 0.74 -17.37 14.01
CA LYS A 303 1.60 -18.36 14.67
C LYS A 303 3.00 -18.45 14.06
N LEU A 304 3.21 -17.87 12.88
CA LEU A 304 4.49 -17.85 12.20
C LEU A 304 5.28 -16.59 12.60
N SER A 305 6.59 -16.73 12.76
CA SER A 305 7.46 -15.56 12.88
C SER A 305 7.39 -14.71 11.60
N ARG A 306 7.73 -13.42 11.71
CA ARG A 306 7.77 -12.49 10.56
C ARG A 306 8.61 -13.04 9.40
N VAL A 307 9.75 -13.66 9.70
CA VAL A 307 10.62 -14.28 8.69
C VAL A 307 9.91 -15.43 8.00
N GLU A 308 9.26 -16.33 8.75
CA GLU A 308 8.51 -17.45 8.18
C GLU A 308 7.33 -16.98 7.32
N GLN A 309 6.58 -15.96 7.76
CA GLN A 309 5.48 -15.38 6.98
C GLN A 309 5.96 -14.85 5.62
N ILE A 310 7.04 -14.04 5.61
CA ILE A 310 7.62 -13.50 4.38
C ILE A 310 8.17 -14.62 3.49
N ARG A 311 8.89 -15.58 4.07
CA ARG A 311 9.46 -16.70 3.30
C ARG A 311 8.40 -17.55 2.62
N LEU A 312 7.35 -17.90 3.37
CA LEU A 312 6.22 -18.67 2.84
C LEU A 312 5.50 -17.89 1.73
N ALA A 313 5.19 -16.63 1.95
CA ALA A 313 4.54 -15.80 0.95
C ALA A 313 5.40 -15.62 -0.32
N ALA A 314 6.71 -15.41 -0.16
CA ALA A 314 7.64 -15.21 -1.26
C ALA A 314 7.72 -16.37 -2.25
N ARG A 315 7.56 -17.61 -1.76
CA ARG A 315 7.56 -18.84 -2.58
C ARG A 315 6.17 -19.34 -2.98
N THR A 316 5.10 -18.76 -2.40
CA THR A 316 3.73 -19.16 -2.68
C THR A 316 3.36 -18.90 -4.15
N THR A 317 2.76 -19.89 -4.81
CA THR A 317 2.18 -19.78 -6.15
C THR A 317 0.69 -19.48 -6.08
N ILE A 318 -0.05 -20.18 -5.21
CA ILE A 318 -1.47 -19.90 -4.95
C ILE A 318 -1.66 -19.58 -3.48
N MET A 319 -2.10 -18.36 -3.17
CA MET A 319 -2.46 -17.95 -1.81
C MET A 319 -3.98 -17.89 -1.68
N MET A 320 -4.53 -18.45 -0.62
CA MET A 320 -5.97 -18.43 -0.40
C MET A 320 -6.37 -18.22 1.05
N GLY A 321 -7.57 -17.69 1.26
CA GLY A 321 -8.11 -17.50 2.60
C GLY A 321 -9.41 -16.70 2.63
N VAL A 322 -9.97 -16.59 3.82
CA VAL A 322 -11.19 -15.78 4.05
C VAL A 322 -10.86 -14.28 4.00
N HIS A 323 -11.79 -13.52 3.44
CA HIS A 323 -11.67 -12.07 3.24
C HIS A 323 -11.23 -11.23 4.46
N GLY A 324 -10.76 -10.03 4.16
CA GLY A 324 -10.16 -9.06 5.10
C GLY A 324 -8.69 -9.37 5.44
N ASN A 325 -8.08 -8.68 6.40
CA ASN A 325 -6.61 -8.44 6.50
C ASN A 325 -5.59 -9.62 6.50
N GLY A 326 -6.01 -10.89 6.45
CA GLY A 326 -5.12 -12.07 6.46
C GLY A 326 -4.36 -12.38 5.15
N LEU A 327 -4.82 -11.91 3.98
CA LEU A 327 -4.12 -12.12 2.70
C LEU A 327 -3.13 -10.99 2.35
N THR A 328 -2.88 -10.04 3.25
CA THR A 328 -1.91 -8.94 3.05
C THR A 328 -0.56 -9.42 2.52
N SER A 329 -0.10 -10.60 2.95
CA SER A 329 1.16 -11.19 2.53
C SER A 329 1.23 -11.52 1.02
N LEU A 330 0.13 -11.44 0.27
CA LEU A 330 0.14 -11.61 -1.19
C LEU A 330 1.11 -10.66 -1.88
N ILE A 331 1.38 -9.48 -1.30
CA ILE A 331 2.31 -8.50 -1.86
C ILE A 331 3.75 -9.03 -1.94
N TRP A 332 4.07 -10.13 -1.25
CA TRP A 332 5.40 -10.75 -1.31
C TRP A 332 5.48 -11.89 -2.31
N MET A 333 4.35 -12.36 -2.86
CA MET A 333 4.35 -13.37 -3.92
C MET A 333 5.09 -12.86 -5.16
N LYS A 334 5.70 -13.76 -5.93
CA LYS A 334 6.28 -13.41 -7.23
C LYS A 334 5.15 -13.41 -8.27
N PRO A 335 4.91 -12.32 -9.01
CA PRO A 335 3.95 -12.37 -10.11
C PRO A 335 4.44 -13.28 -11.24
N THR A 336 3.60 -14.23 -11.63
CA THR A 336 3.81 -15.16 -12.76
C THR A 336 2.44 -15.47 -13.38
N ALA A 337 2.42 -16.10 -14.55
CA ALA A 337 1.17 -16.57 -15.16
C ALA A 337 0.36 -17.52 -14.25
N ARG A 338 1.01 -18.23 -13.32
CA ARG A 338 0.37 -19.15 -12.37
C ARG A 338 0.03 -18.51 -11.03
N SER A 339 0.60 -17.35 -10.71
CA SER A 339 0.42 -16.69 -9.42
C SER A 339 -1.02 -16.25 -9.24
N THR A 340 -1.69 -16.82 -8.24
CA THR A 340 -3.14 -16.65 -8.05
C THR A 340 -3.47 -16.37 -6.58
N VAL A 341 -4.38 -15.42 -6.35
CA VAL A 341 -5.01 -15.17 -5.05
C VAL A 341 -6.45 -15.64 -5.09
N ILE A 342 -6.85 -16.49 -4.14
CA ILE A 342 -8.21 -17.03 -4.02
C ILE A 342 -8.84 -16.55 -2.71
N GLU A 343 -9.88 -15.73 -2.78
CA GLU A 343 -10.51 -15.12 -1.62
C GLU A 343 -11.92 -15.69 -1.36
N PHE A 344 -12.17 -16.13 -0.13
CA PHE A 344 -13.44 -16.72 0.28
C PHE A 344 -14.35 -15.67 0.92
N PHE A 345 -15.56 -15.55 0.39
CA PHE A 345 -16.58 -14.62 0.88
C PHE A 345 -17.85 -15.34 1.29
N TYR A 346 -18.59 -14.72 2.21
CA TYR A 346 -19.98 -15.10 2.42
C TYR A 346 -20.78 -14.83 1.12
N PRO A 347 -21.63 -15.76 0.65
CA PRO A 347 -22.38 -15.59 -0.59
C PRO A 347 -23.13 -14.26 -0.67
N GLY A 348 -22.99 -13.58 -1.82
CA GLY A 348 -23.56 -12.25 -2.05
C GLY A 348 -22.72 -11.09 -1.50
N GLY A 349 -21.59 -11.38 -0.84
CA GLY A 349 -20.70 -10.35 -0.30
C GLY A 349 -19.40 -10.22 -1.08
N PHE A 350 -18.90 -9.00 -1.18
CA PHE A 350 -17.65 -8.69 -1.87
C PHE A 350 -17.06 -7.36 -1.41
N ALA A 351 -15.74 -7.29 -1.38
CA ALA A 351 -14.96 -6.07 -1.19
C ALA A 351 -13.72 -6.11 -2.09
N HIS A 352 -13.25 -4.95 -2.56
CA HIS A 352 -12.10 -4.84 -3.47
C HIS A 352 -10.73 -5.11 -2.83
N ASP A 353 -10.66 -5.42 -1.52
CA ASP A 353 -9.43 -5.40 -0.71
C ASP A 353 -8.24 -6.07 -1.43
N TYR A 354 -8.34 -7.36 -1.78
CA TYR A 354 -7.23 -8.10 -2.41
C TYR A 354 -7.40 -8.34 -3.89
N GLU A 355 -8.61 -8.23 -4.42
CA GLU A 355 -8.82 -8.15 -5.86
C GLU A 355 -7.95 -7.05 -6.46
N TYR A 356 -8.05 -5.84 -5.89
CA TYR A 356 -7.32 -4.69 -6.37
C TYR A 356 -5.80 -4.91 -6.24
N THR A 357 -5.34 -5.35 -5.07
CA THR A 357 -3.90 -5.54 -4.83
C THR A 357 -3.31 -6.64 -5.71
N ALA A 358 -4.01 -7.77 -5.90
CA ALA A 358 -3.57 -8.86 -6.75
C ALA A 358 -3.49 -8.43 -8.22
N ARG A 359 -4.56 -7.80 -8.73
CA ARG A 359 -4.60 -7.29 -10.11
C ARG A 359 -3.52 -6.24 -10.37
N SER A 360 -3.29 -5.34 -9.43
CA SER A 360 -2.26 -4.29 -9.52
C SER A 360 -0.82 -4.83 -9.52
N LEU A 361 -0.61 -6.04 -9.00
CA LEU A 361 0.67 -6.77 -9.08
C LEU A 361 0.76 -7.69 -10.30
N GLY A 362 -0.26 -7.72 -11.17
CA GLY A 362 -0.30 -8.62 -12.32
C GLY A 362 -0.53 -10.08 -11.96
N MET A 363 -1.11 -10.36 -10.79
CA MET A 363 -1.51 -11.71 -10.38
C MET A 363 -2.97 -11.97 -10.73
N MET A 364 -3.30 -13.25 -10.90
CA MET A 364 -4.69 -13.65 -11.08
C MET A 364 -5.43 -13.59 -9.75
N TYR A 365 -6.72 -13.24 -9.84
CA TYR A 365 -7.61 -13.19 -8.69
C TYR A 365 -8.86 -14.01 -8.96
N ASN A 366 -9.27 -14.79 -7.95
CA ASN A 366 -10.52 -15.53 -7.93
C ASN A 366 -11.23 -15.30 -6.60
N GLY A 367 -12.43 -14.72 -6.65
CA GLY A 367 -13.33 -14.69 -5.50
C GLY A 367 -14.23 -15.92 -5.50
N VAL A 368 -14.61 -16.40 -4.31
CA VAL A 368 -15.42 -17.62 -4.15
C VAL A 368 -16.61 -17.38 -3.23
N TRP A 369 -17.78 -17.80 -3.71
CA TRP A 369 -19.03 -17.92 -2.97
C TRP A 369 -19.46 -19.39 -2.96
N ASP A 370 -19.16 -20.11 -1.88
CA ASP A 370 -19.45 -21.55 -1.77
C ASP A 370 -18.86 -22.35 -2.94
N ASN A 371 -19.70 -22.72 -3.93
CA ASN A 371 -19.31 -23.47 -5.12
C ASN A 371 -19.18 -22.62 -6.40
N LYS A 372 -19.40 -21.30 -6.32
CA LYS A 372 -19.27 -20.37 -7.44
C LYS A 372 -17.99 -19.55 -7.31
N THR A 373 -17.34 -19.32 -8.44
CA THR A 373 -16.13 -18.50 -8.53
C THR A 373 -16.36 -17.33 -9.48
N PHE A 374 -15.68 -16.21 -9.24
CA PHE A 374 -15.66 -15.05 -10.14
C PHE A 374 -14.22 -14.51 -10.25
N THR A 375 -13.96 -13.72 -11.29
CA THR A 375 -12.63 -13.14 -11.57
C THR A 375 -12.71 -11.61 -11.58
N SER A 376 -11.57 -10.92 -11.71
CA SER A 376 -11.53 -9.46 -11.88
C SER A 376 -12.33 -8.94 -13.08
N ALA A 377 -12.64 -9.77 -14.08
CA ALA A 377 -13.46 -9.37 -15.23
C ALA A 377 -14.98 -9.38 -14.92
N GLU A 378 -15.39 -10.08 -13.87
CA GLU A 378 -16.79 -10.39 -13.55
C GLU A 378 -17.07 -10.14 -12.07
N LEU A 379 -16.64 -8.98 -11.56
CA LEU A 379 -16.77 -8.66 -10.15
C LEU A 379 -18.24 -8.41 -9.77
N PRO A 380 -18.73 -9.03 -8.67
CA PRO A 380 -20.01 -8.67 -8.10
C PRO A 380 -19.97 -7.26 -7.50
N PRO A 381 -21.13 -6.61 -7.28
CA PRO A 381 -21.18 -5.34 -6.58
C PRO A 381 -20.64 -5.48 -5.15
N VAL A 382 -20.00 -4.43 -4.64
CA VAL A 382 -19.57 -4.35 -3.24
C VAL A 382 -20.79 -4.49 -2.34
N ALA A 383 -20.73 -5.47 -1.44
CA ALA A 383 -21.84 -5.80 -0.55
C ALA A 383 -21.34 -6.49 0.71
N TYR A 384 -22.00 -6.19 1.82
CA TYR A 384 -21.68 -6.73 3.15
C TYR A 384 -22.94 -7.41 3.73
N PRO A 385 -23.38 -8.56 3.17
CA PRO A 385 -24.58 -9.25 3.64
C PRO A 385 -24.46 -9.70 5.10
N GLU A 386 -25.59 -10.04 5.70
CA GLU A 386 -25.59 -10.69 7.02
C GLU A 386 -24.74 -11.96 6.97
N GLY A 387 -23.83 -12.11 7.94
CA GLY A 387 -22.85 -13.20 7.96
C GLY A 387 -21.53 -12.91 7.25
N PHE A 388 -21.38 -11.78 6.53
CA PHE A 388 -20.13 -11.39 5.89
C PHE A 388 -18.96 -11.38 6.88
N GLN A 389 -19.11 -10.69 8.01
CA GLN A 389 -18.09 -10.67 9.07
C GLN A 389 -18.17 -11.87 10.04
N GLY A 390 -19.01 -12.87 9.75
CA GLY A 390 -19.38 -13.97 10.66
C GLY A 390 -18.41 -15.15 10.65
N ASN A 391 -18.78 -16.22 11.38
CA ASN A 391 -17.94 -17.42 11.59
C ASN A 391 -18.47 -18.67 10.89
N SER A 392 -19.33 -18.50 9.88
CA SER A 392 -20.00 -19.59 9.17
C SER A 392 -19.95 -19.39 7.66
N ILE A 393 -18.81 -18.90 7.16
CA ILE A 393 -18.61 -18.64 5.72
C ILE A 393 -18.51 -19.99 4.99
N PRO A 394 -19.37 -20.24 3.99
CA PRO A 394 -19.34 -21.49 3.26
C PRO A 394 -18.26 -21.52 2.17
N VAL A 395 -17.68 -22.70 1.94
CA VAL A 395 -16.80 -22.96 0.79
C VAL A 395 -16.94 -24.41 0.34
N ASN A 396 -16.91 -24.64 -0.96
CA ASN A 396 -16.82 -25.99 -1.51
C ASN A 396 -15.35 -26.37 -1.78
N GLY A 397 -14.79 -27.26 -0.95
CA GLY A 397 -13.38 -27.65 -1.05
C GLY A 397 -12.99 -28.23 -2.42
N SER A 398 -13.87 -29.02 -3.03
CA SER A 398 -13.62 -29.65 -4.34
C SER A 398 -13.58 -28.63 -5.48
N THR A 399 -14.42 -27.58 -5.44
CA THR A 399 -14.36 -26.43 -6.36
C THR A 399 -13.02 -25.71 -6.25
N ILE A 400 -12.52 -25.46 -5.03
CA ILE A 400 -11.23 -24.80 -4.81
C ILE A 400 -10.08 -25.65 -5.33
N ALA A 401 -10.07 -26.95 -5.04
CA ALA A 401 -9.02 -27.84 -5.50
C ALA A 401 -8.97 -27.95 -7.03
N LYS A 402 -10.15 -28.02 -7.67
CA LYS A 402 -10.27 -27.96 -9.13
C LYS A 402 -9.68 -26.66 -9.68
N LEU A 403 -10.04 -25.50 -9.11
CA LEU A 403 -9.50 -24.20 -9.50
C LEU A 403 -7.97 -24.16 -9.36
N CYS A 404 -7.42 -24.66 -8.24
CA CYS A 404 -5.97 -24.74 -8.05
C CYS A 404 -5.30 -25.55 -9.16
N ARG A 405 -5.84 -26.72 -9.49
CA ARG A 405 -5.32 -27.57 -10.56
C ARG A 405 -5.35 -26.87 -11.92
N GLU A 406 -6.47 -26.21 -12.26
CA GLU A 406 -6.61 -25.44 -13.49
C GLU A 406 -5.54 -24.35 -13.60
N ARG A 407 -5.35 -23.56 -12.53
CA ARG A 407 -4.33 -22.49 -12.48
C ARG A 407 -2.91 -23.03 -12.60
N LEU A 408 -2.60 -24.15 -11.94
CA LEU A 408 -1.27 -24.74 -11.94
C LEU A 408 -0.94 -25.49 -13.25
N SER A 409 -1.95 -25.87 -14.04
CA SER A 409 -1.78 -26.55 -15.33
C SER A 409 -1.40 -25.62 -16.50
N ILE A 410 -1.42 -24.30 -16.28
CA ILE A 410 -1.04 -23.31 -17.29
C ILE A 410 0.46 -23.43 -17.56
N LYS A 411 0.82 -23.59 -18.83
CA LYS A 411 2.22 -23.62 -19.26
C LYS A 411 2.88 -22.27 -18.96
N THR A 412 4.02 -22.30 -18.30
CA THR A 412 4.91 -21.16 -18.18
C THR A 412 5.81 -21.15 -19.41
N ASP A 413 5.68 -20.12 -20.25
CA ASP A 413 6.58 -19.89 -21.38
C ASP A 413 7.99 -19.48 -20.92
#